data_AF-A0A7V3CGV0-F1
#
_entry.id   AF-A0A7V3CGV0-F1
#
_cell.length_a   1.000
_cell.length_b   1.000
_cell.length_c   1.000
_cell.angle_alpha   90.00
_cell.angle_beta   90.00
_cell.angle_gamma   90.00
#
_symmetry.space_group_name_H-M   'P 1'
#
loop_
_entity.id
_entity.type
_entity.pdbx_description
1 polymer ?
#
loop_
_entity_poly.entity_id
_entity_poly.type
_entity_poly.pdbx_seq_one_letter_code
_entity_poly.pdbx_strand_id
1 'polypeptide(L)'
;MKSLFKYIGAAAVVILGVVSVSYLQHRFDQSDLRHAVGAVRSARPQGPQGATLEEQVAKKFQTRPELISWEPRLESKLAGTVLVRALPPQGGGNLIWKVDLVRMSVVPITPEAEAFSKTNP
;
A
#
# COMPACT_ATOMS: atom_id res chain seq x y z
N MET A 1 -9.00 -34.24 38.24
CA MET A 1 -8.85 -34.47 36.79
C MET A 1 -9.87 -33.73 35.90
N LYS A 2 -11.18 -33.75 36.19
CA LYS A 2 -12.20 -33.06 35.33
C LYS A 2 -12.03 -31.53 35.18
N SER A 3 -11.46 -30.82 36.16
CA SER A 3 -11.22 -29.37 36.06
C SER A 3 -10.05 -29.04 35.13
N LEU A 4 -8.98 -29.83 35.15
CA LEU A 4 -7.78 -29.63 34.32
C LEU A 4 -8.10 -29.66 32.82
N PHE A 5 -8.94 -30.61 32.38
CA PHE A 5 -9.41 -30.69 30.99
C PHE A 5 -10.27 -29.49 30.57
N LYS A 6 -11.05 -28.91 31.50
CA LYS A 6 -11.81 -27.68 31.23
C LYS A 6 -10.90 -26.48 31.03
N TYR A 7 -9.84 -26.35 31.83
CA TYR A 7 -8.86 -25.27 31.66
C TYR A 7 -8.01 -25.44 30.40
N ILE A 8 -7.60 -26.66 30.06
CA ILE A 8 -6.87 -26.96 28.81
C ILE A 8 -7.77 -26.68 27.59
N GLY A 9 -9.04 -27.10 27.64
CA GLY A 9 -10.01 -26.81 26.58
C GLY A 9 -10.27 -25.30 26.41
N ALA A 10 -10.44 -24.57 27.51
CA ALA A 10 -10.60 -23.12 27.48
C ALA A 10 -9.36 -22.41 26.92
N ALA A 11 -8.16 -22.84 27.31
CA ALA A 11 -6.90 -22.31 26.77
C ALA A 11 -6.78 -22.56 25.26
N ALA A 12 -7.15 -23.76 24.78
CA ALA A 12 -7.12 -24.08 23.36
C ALA A 12 -8.08 -23.19 22.55
N VAL A 13 -9.28 -22.91 23.06
CA VAL A 13 -10.25 -21.99 22.41
C VAL A 13 -9.70 -20.57 22.34
N VAL A 14 -9.08 -20.07 23.41
CA VAL A 14 -8.47 -18.73 23.42
C VAL A 14 -7.32 -18.65 22.42
N ILE A 15 -6.44 -19.65 22.38
CA ILE A 15 -5.32 -19.70 21.43
C ILE A 15 -5.85 -19.72 19.98
N LEU A 16 -6.83 -20.59 19.68
CA LEU A 16 -7.47 -20.64 18.36
C LEU A 16 -8.11 -19.31 17.99
N GLY A 17 -8.77 -18.64 18.93
CA GLY A 17 -9.34 -17.32 18.73
C GLY A 17 -8.27 -16.28 18.37
N VAL A 18 -7.18 -16.21 19.14
CA VAL A 18 -6.07 -15.28 18.89
C VAL A 18 -5.40 -15.54 17.54
N VAL A 19 -5.15 -16.81 17.20
CA VAL A 19 -4.56 -17.18 15.90
C VAL A 19 -5.50 -16.81 14.75
N SER A 20 -6.79 -17.06 14.90
CA SER A 20 -7.79 -16.73 13.87
C SER A 20 -7.91 -15.22 13.65
N VAL A 21 -7.94 -14.42 14.72
CA VAL A 21 -7.97 -12.95 14.62
C VAL A 21 -6.67 -12.43 13.99
N SER A 22 -5.52 -12.95 14.41
CA SER A 22 -4.22 -12.58 13.84
C SER A 22 -4.14 -12.92 12.35
N TYR A 23 -4.66 -14.08 11.95
CA TYR A 23 -4.70 -14.50 10.55
C TYR A 23 -5.59 -13.58 9.70
N LEU A 24 -6.78 -13.25 10.19
CA LEU A 24 -7.70 -12.32 9.52
C LEU A 24 -7.06 -10.94 9.39
N GLN A 25 -6.47 -10.41 10.47
CA GLN A 25 -5.76 -9.13 10.46
C GLN A 25 -4.63 -9.12 9.42
N HIS A 26 -3.84 -10.19 9.34
CA HIS A 26 -2.77 -10.28 8.35
C HIS A 26 -3.29 -10.26 6.90
N ARG A 27 -4.41 -10.94 6.62
CA ARG A 27 -5.03 -10.89 5.28
C ARG A 27 -5.62 -9.53 4.95
N PHE A 28 -6.23 -8.86 5.92
CA PHE A 28 -6.73 -7.49 5.74
C PHE A 28 -5.58 -6.53 5.46
N ASP A 29 -4.49 -6.61 6.24
CA ASP A 29 -3.28 -5.81 6.00
C ASP A 29 -2.74 -6.01 4.57
N GLN A 30 -2.66 -7.26 4.08
CA GLN A 30 -2.22 -7.54 2.70
C GLN A 30 -3.20 -7.01 1.63
N SER A 31 -4.50 -7.01 1.92
CA SER A 31 -5.50 -6.44 1.03
C SER A 31 -5.32 -4.93 0.93
N ASP A 32 -5.20 -4.25 2.07
CA ASP A 32 -5.03 -2.80 2.17
C ASP A 32 -3.76 -2.33 1.46
N LEU A 33 -2.65 -3.05 1.61
CA LEU A 33 -1.41 -2.75 0.88
C LEU A 33 -1.58 -2.91 -0.64
N ARG A 34 -2.32 -3.92 -1.11
CA ARG A 34 -2.61 -4.09 -2.55
C ARG A 34 -3.52 -2.99 -3.07
N HIS A 35 -4.53 -2.61 -2.30
CA HIS A 35 -5.42 -1.50 -2.65
C HIS A 35 -4.65 -0.18 -2.70
N ALA A 36 -3.72 0.06 -1.77
CA ALA A 36 -2.86 1.24 -1.79
C ALA A 36 -2.00 1.31 -3.06
N VAL A 37 -1.35 0.20 -3.43
CA VAL A 37 -0.59 0.12 -4.68
C VAL A 37 -1.48 0.37 -5.89
N GLY A 38 -2.67 -0.24 -5.94
CA GLY A 38 -3.64 -0.02 -7.01
C GLY A 38 -4.09 1.45 -7.11
N ALA A 39 -4.32 2.11 -5.98
CA ALA A 39 -4.68 3.52 -5.92
C ALA A 39 -3.57 4.42 -6.48
N VAL A 40 -2.30 4.17 -6.14
CA VAL A 40 -1.19 4.93 -6.70
C VAL A 40 -1.03 4.68 -8.20
N ARG A 41 -1.05 3.42 -8.63
CA ARG A 41 -0.90 3.07 -10.06
C ARG A 41 -1.98 3.70 -10.94
N SER A 42 -3.22 3.73 -10.45
CA SER A 42 -4.36 4.29 -11.18
C SER A 42 -4.56 5.80 -10.97
N ALA A 43 -3.84 6.43 -10.04
CA ALA A 43 -3.99 7.85 -9.78
C ALA A 43 -3.63 8.67 -11.02
N ARG A 44 -4.50 9.63 -11.35
CA ARG A 44 -4.33 10.54 -12.48
C ARG A 44 -4.24 11.97 -11.95
N PRO A 45 -3.03 12.48 -11.65
CA PRO A 45 -2.88 13.81 -11.07
C PRO A 45 -3.37 14.94 -11.98
N GLN A 46 -3.39 14.72 -13.30
CA GLN A 46 -3.88 15.65 -14.31
C GLN A 46 -5.40 15.51 -14.59
N GLY A 47 -6.13 14.72 -13.81
CA GLY A 47 -7.56 14.49 -13.99
C GLY A 47 -7.91 13.28 -14.86
N PRO A 48 -9.20 13.03 -15.15
CA PRO A 48 -9.68 11.75 -15.68
C PRO A 48 -9.12 11.35 -17.05
N GLN A 49 -8.71 12.31 -17.87
CA GLN A 49 -8.15 12.08 -19.21
C GLN A 49 -6.61 12.06 -19.23
N GLY A 50 -5.97 12.39 -18.10
CA GLY A 50 -4.51 12.43 -17.98
C GLY A 50 -3.88 11.04 -17.86
N ALA A 51 -2.58 10.99 -18.15
CA ALA A 51 -1.78 9.77 -17.97
C ALA A 51 -1.76 9.36 -16.49
N THR A 52 -1.77 8.05 -16.24
CA THR A 52 -1.67 7.53 -14.87
C THR A 52 -0.29 7.81 -14.28
N LEU A 53 -0.17 7.82 -12.94
CA LEU A 53 1.14 7.92 -12.29
C LEU A 53 2.09 6.82 -12.78
N GLU A 54 1.57 5.61 -13.02
CA GLU A 54 2.38 4.51 -13.55
C GLU A 54 2.97 4.83 -14.94
N GLU A 55 2.16 5.36 -15.85
CA GLU A 55 2.60 5.78 -17.18
C GLU A 55 3.60 6.94 -17.13
N GLN A 56 3.36 7.91 -16.23
CA GLN A 56 4.24 9.07 -16.09
C GLN A 56 5.61 8.67 -15.54
N VAL A 57 5.64 7.82 -14.51
CA VAL A 57 6.89 7.28 -13.95
C VAL A 57 7.61 6.46 -15.01
N ALA A 58 6.89 5.59 -15.74
CA ALA A 58 7.46 4.80 -16.84
C ALA A 58 8.13 5.68 -17.90
N LYS A 59 7.46 6.76 -18.31
CA LYS A 59 7.98 7.73 -19.26
C LYS A 59 9.25 8.42 -18.76
N LYS A 60 9.32 8.82 -17.48
CA LYS A 60 10.50 9.48 -16.90
C LYS A 60 11.74 8.57 -16.91
N PHE A 61 11.57 7.29 -16.57
CA PHE A 61 12.67 6.32 -16.52
C PHE A 61 12.85 5.52 -17.81
N GLN A 62 12.20 5.94 -18.91
CA GLN A 62 12.27 5.28 -20.22
C GLN A 62 12.08 3.76 -20.13
N THR A 63 11.14 3.33 -19.29
CA THR A 63 10.86 1.93 -19.01
C THR A 63 9.41 1.58 -19.33
N ARG A 64 9.07 0.30 -19.27
CA ARG A 64 7.69 -0.16 -19.37
C ARG A 64 7.00 -0.04 -18.01
N PRO A 65 5.71 0.36 -17.94
CA PRO A 65 4.92 0.41 -16.70
C PRO A 65 5.03 -0.86 -15.85
N GLU A 66 4.93 -2.02 -16.51
CA GLU A 66 4.96 -3.35 -15.91
C GLU A 66 6.29 -3.69 -15.20
N LEU A 67 7.38 -3.00 -15.56
CA LEU A 67 8.70 -3.22 -14.97
C LEU A 67 8.92 -2.36 -13.72
N ILE A 68 7.99 -1.47 -13.38
CA ILE A 68 8.07 -0.65 -12.18
C ILE A 68 7.54 -1.47 -11.00
N SER A 69 8.43 -1.75 -10.05
CA SER A 69 8.04 -2.36 -8.78
C SER A 69 7.46 -1.30 -7.86
N TRP A 70 6.33 -1.60 -7.22
CA TRP A 70 5.68 -0.72 -6.26
C TRP A 70 5.75 -1.36 -4.88
N GLU A 71 6.51 -0.75 -3.98
CA GLU A 71 6.70 -1.24 -2.62
C GLU A 71 5.82 -0.47 -1.64
N PRO A 72 4.76 -1.10 -1.10
CA PRO A 72 3.98 -0.50 -0.04
C PRO A 72 4.66 -0.72 1.32
N ARG A 73 4.66 0.33 2.14
CA ARG A 73 5.13 0.35 3.51
C ARG A 73 4.05 0.98 4.39
N LEU A 74 3.56 0.21 5.34
CA LEU A 74 2.58 0.68 6.30
C LEU A 74 3.18 1.78 7.18
N GLU A 75 2.56 2.97 7.17
CA GLU A 75 2.97 4.09 8.03
C GLU A 75 2.16 4.09 9.32
N SER A 76 0.83 3.99 9.21
CA SER A 76 -0.07 3.93 10.37
C SER A 76 -1.29 3.06 10.10
N LYS A 77 -1.45 2.02 10.92
CA LYS A 77 -2.65 1.16 10.90
C LYS A 77 -3.90 1.91 11.33
N LEU A 78 -3.80 2.75 12.36
CA LEU A 78 -4.94 3.47 12.92
C LEU A 78 -5.45 4.57 11.99
N ALA A 79 -4.54 5.24 11.27
CA ALA A 79 -4.91 6.29 10.32
C ALA A 79 -5.22 5.75 8.91
N GLY A 80 -5.01 4.45 8.66
CA GLY A 80 -5.20 3.85 7.34
C GLY A 80 -4.24 4.42 6.28
N THR A 81 -3.03 4.84 6.68
CA THR A 81 -2.04 5.41 5.76
C THR A 81 -0.95 4.42 5.38
N VAL A 82 -0.72 4.32 4.06
CA VAL A 82 0.30 3.48 3.44
C VAL A 82 1.20 4.36 2.59
N LEU A 83 2.51 4.26 2.78
CA LEU A 83 3.49 4.85 1.89
C LEU A 83 3.75 3.86 0.75
N VAL A 84 3.70 4.31 -0.48
CA VAL A 84 3.99 3.49 -1.65
C VAL A 84 5.18 4.11 -2.37
N ARG A 85 6.24 3.33 -2.48
CA ARG A 85 7.47 3.71 -3.17
C ARG A 85 7.51 3.09 -4.56
N ALA A 86 7.84 3.88 -5.59
CA ALA A 86 8.17 3.34 -6.89
C ALA A 86 9.66 2.96 -6.96
N LEU A 87 9.93 1.77 -7.49
CA LEU A 87 11.25 1.22 -7.75
C LEU A 87 11.39 0.90 -9.25
N PRO A 88 11.85 1.87 -10.06
CA PRO A 88 12.17 1.61 -11.45
C PRO A 88 13.41 0.70 -11.58
N PRO A 89 13.48 -0.14 -12.62
CA PRO A 89 14.54 -1.15 -12.78
C PRO A 89 15.93 -0.54 -13.03
N GLN A 90 15.98 0.66 -13.59
CA GLN A 90 17.22 1.39 -13.83
C GLN A 90 17.81 2.01 -12.55
N GLY A 91 17.09 1.90 -11.42
CA GLY A 91 17.42 2.61 -10.19
C GLY A 91 17.25 4.12 -10.34
N GLY A 92 17.32 4.82 -9.22
CA GLY A 92 17.19 6.27 -9.18
C GLY A 92 15.76 6.76 -8.92
N GLY A 93 15.68 7.85 -8.16
CA GLY A 93 14.44 8.45 -7.70
C GLY A 93 13.99 7.91 -6.33
N ASN A 94 13.78 8.82 -5.39
CA ASN A 94 13.02 8.56 -4.18
C ASN A 94 11.57 8.99 -4.43
N LEU A 95 10.81 8.17 -5.14
CA LEU A 95 9.43 8.45 -5.49
C LEU A 95 8.48 7.80 -4.49
N ILE A 96 7.96 8.60 -3.56
CA ILE A 96 7.09 8.11 -2.50
C ILE A 96 5.78 8.91 -2.52
N TRP A 97 4.68 8.16 -2.54
CA TRP A 97 3.34 8.69 -2.33
C TRP A 97 2.77 8.14 -1.02
N LYS A 98 2.04 8.96 -0.30
CA LYS A 98 1.19 8.54 0.80
C LYS A 98 -0.21 8.32 0.29
N VAL A 99 -0.73 7.14 0.57
CA VAL A 99 -2.11 6.76 0.29
C VAL A 99 -2.86 6.76 1.62
N ASP A 100 -3.88 7.60 1.70
CA ASP A 100 -4.90 7.50 2.73
C ASP A 100 -6.00 6.57 2.20
N LEU A 101 -6.07 5.36 2.75
CA LEU A 101 -7.04 4.33 2.34
C LEU A 101 -8.47 4.66 2.78
N VAL A 102 -8.64 5.51 3.79
CA VAL A 102 -9.96 5.91 4.29
C VAL A 102 -10.57 6.96 3.36
N ARG A 103 -9.76 7.94 2.95
CA ARG A 103 -10.18 9.02 2.04
C ARG A 103 -9.92 8.72 0.57
N MET A 104 -9.31 7.57 0.27
CA MET A 104 -8.90 7.15 -1.08
C MET A 104 -8.09 8.25 -1.81
N SER A 105 -7.20 8.92 -1.09
CA SER A 105 -6.40 10.04 -1.62
C SER A 105 -4.93 9.66 -1.73
N VAL A 106 -4.31 10.04 -2.85
CA VAL A 106 -2.88 9.82 -3.13
C VAL A 106 -2.17 11.16 -3.08
N VAL A 107 -1.21 11.31 -2.16
CA VAL A 107 -0.47 12.55 -1.94
C VAL A 107 1.02 12.31 -2.14
N PRO A 108 1.72 13.07 -3.00
CA PRO A 108 3.17 12.96 -3.11
C PRO A 108 3.86 13.41 -1.82
N ILE A 109 4.92 12.72 -1.41
CA ILE A 109 5.68 13.05 -0.19
C ILE A 109 7.07 13.58 -0.52
N THR A 110 7.66 13.10 -1.62
CA THR A 110 8.98 13.53 -2.05
C THR A 110 8.88 14.60 -3.13
N PRO A 111 9.85 15.55 -3.21
CA PRO A 111 9.83 16.60 -4.23
C PRO A 111 9.76 16.06 -5.67
N GLU A 112 10.37 14.89 -5.89
CA GLU A 112 10.35 14.20 -7.16
C GLU A 112 8.97 13.64 -7.51
N ALA A 113 8.21 13.17 -6.51
CA ALA A 113 6.83 12.72 -6.66
C ALA A 113 5.87 13.90 -6.86
N GLU A 114 6.15 15.05 -6.24
CA GLU A 114 5.39 16.28 -6.46
C GLU A 114 5.50 16.76 -7.90
N ALA A 115 6.67 16.62 -8.53
CA ALA A 115 6.87 17.02 -9.92
C ALA A 115 5.92 16.30 -10.90
N PHE A 116 5.55 15.04 -10.61
CA PHE A 116 4.54 14.29 -11.36
C PHE A 116 3.11 14.71 -11.05
N SER A 117 2.89 15.26 -9.86
CA SER A 117 1.57 15.71 -9.43
C SER A 117 1.28 17.15 -9.89
N LYS A 118 2.33 17.91 -10.24
CA LYS A 118 2.29 19.33 -10.63
C LYS A 118 2.55 19.60 -12.10
N THR A 119 2.91 18.59 -12.91
CA THR A 119 3.17 18.78 -14.34
C THR A 119 1.85 19.02 -15.08
N ASN A 120 1.42 20.29 -15.14
CA ASN A 120 0.49 20.81 -16.14
C ASN A 120 1.34 21.20 -17.37
N PRO A 121 1.06 20.70 -18.59
CA PRO A 121 1.31 21.50 -19.79
C PRO A 121 0.37 22.72 -19.82
#